data_AF-A0A838R3G0-F1
#
_entry.id   AF-A0A838R3G0-F1
#
_cell.length_a   1.000
_cell.length_b   1.000
_cell.length_c   1.000
_cell.angle_alpha   90.00
_cell.angle_beta   90.00
_cell.angle_gamma   90.00
#
_symmetry.space_group_name_H-M   'P 1'
#
loop_
_entity.id
_entity.type
_entity.pdbx_description
1 polymer ?
#
loop_
_entity_poly.entity_id
_entity_poly.type
_entity_poly.pdbx_seq_one_letter_code
_entity_poly.pdbx_strand_id
1 'polypeptide(L)'
;EELYTEFADWLLATRGVEHPSELDMQFLGEVLSEFFAEQGWGSLEAAPLGAAVLALESREWAEATDQVRSEFPSCHLTCGLLADFLGRLSDGMVAVMEVECRSRGEARCRFLAGAPDTLGVLYDRMAQGAGYIEALGVSSGS
;
A
#
# COMPACT_ATOMS: atom_id res chain seq x y z
N GLU A 1 0.99 4.22 15.74
CA GLU A 1 2.05 4.94 16.49
C GLU A 1 3.39 4.22 16.44
N GLU A 2 3.47 2.92 16.78
CA GLU A 2 4.74 2.18 16.80
C GLU A 2 5.41 2.01 15.42
N LEU A 3 4.67 1.72 14.35
CA LEU A 3 5.27 1.39 13.04
C LEU A 3 6.09 2.54 12.43
N TYR A 4 5.57 3.78 12.46
CA TYR A 4 6.29 4.92 11.88
C TYR A 4 7.58 5.24 12.66
N THR A 5 7.53 5.15 13.99
CA THR A 5 8.69 5.35 14.85
C THR A 5 9.72 4.24 14.64
N GLU A 6 9.27 2.98 14.62
CA GLU A 6 10.14 1.83 14.35
C GLU A 6 10.79 1.91 12.97
N PHE A 7 10.04 2.34 11.96
CA PHE A 7 10.58 2.61 10.63
C PHE A 7 11.63 3.73 10.66
N ALA A 8 11.36 4.84 11.36
CA ALA A 8 12.31 5.94 11.47
C ALA A 8 13.61 5.52 12.18
N ASP A 9 13.51 4.78 13.28
CA ASP A 9 14.65 4.26 14.04
C ASP A 9 15.46 3.27 13.18
N TRP A 10 14.78 2.36 12.49
CA TRP A 10 15.41 1.42 11.56
C TRP A 10 16.11 2.16 10.42
N LEU A 11 15.45 3.16 9.82
CA LEU A 11 15.97 3.93 8.70
C LEU A 11 17.23 4.72 9.08
N LEU A 12 17.24 5.31 10.27
CA LEU A 12 18.42 5.96 10.83
C LEU A 12 19.56 4.96 11.02
N ALA A 13 19.26 3.78 11.58
CA ALA A 13 20.27 2.76 11.85
C ALA A 13 20.86 2.11 10.59
N THR A 14 20.06 1.90 9.54
CA THR A 14 20.48 1.18 8.32
C THR A 14 20.93 2.10 7.20
N ARG A 15 20.29 3.27 7.04
CA ARG A 15 20.52 4.21 5.93
C ARG A 15 21.05 5.57 6.37
N GLY A 16 21.07 5.87 7.66
CA GLY A 16 21.58 7.14 8.19
C GLY A 16 20.68 8.35 7.90
N VAL A 17 19.40 8.12 7.58
CA VAL A 17 18.41 9.17 7.33
C VAL A 17 17.62 9.42 8.61
N GLU A 18 17.65 10.64 9.13
CA GLU A 18 17.06 10.99 10.42
C GLU A 18 15.53 11.10 10.38
N HIS A 19 14.98 11.56 9.25
CA HIS A 19 13.54 11.77 9.09
C HIS A 19 13.01 11.06 7.84
N PRO A 20 12.00 10.19 7.97
CA PRO A 20 11.39 9.52 6.82
C PRO A 20 10.95 10.46 5.68
N SER A 21 10.53 11.68 6.01
CA SER A 21 10.13 12.72 5.04
C SER A 21 11.26 13.24 4.16
N GLU A 22 12.52 12.94 4.50
CA GLU A 22 13.69 13.25 3.67
C GLU A 22 13.92 12.21 2.56
N LEU A 23 13.24 11.06 2.63
CA LEU A 23 13.29 10.07 1.56
C LEU A 23 12.61 10.61 0.31
N ASP A 24 13.33 10.55 -0.80
CA ASP A 24 12.71 10.74 -2.10
C ASP A 24 11.73 9.58 -2.37
N MET A 25 10.57 9.93 -2.91
CA MET A 25 9.52 9.01 -3.36
C MET A 25 10.08 7.87 -4.23
N GLN A 26 11.15 8.14 -5.02
CA GLN A 26 11.80 7.13 -5.85
C GLN A 26 12.46 5.99 -5.04
N PHE A 27 12.91 6.26 -3.81
CA PHE A 27 13.56 5.28 -2.93
C PHE A 27 12.61 4.72 -1.88
N LEU A 28 11.46 5.37 -1.64
CA LEU A 28 10.50 4.93 -0.63
C LEU A 28 10.07 3.47 -0.83
N GLY A 29 9.82 3.05 -2.07
CA GLY A 29 9.40 1.69 -2.38
C GLY A 29 10.43 0.63 -1.98
N GLU A 30 11.70 0.86 -2.33
CA GLU A 30 12.82 -0.03 -1.98
C GLU A 30 12.98 -0.15 -0.47
N VAL A 31 13.02 1.01 0.21
CA VAL A 31 13.24 1.09 1.65
C VAL A 31 12.09 0.47 2.44
N LEU A 32 10.84 0.69 2.02
CA LEU A 32 9.68 0.04 2.61
C LEU A 32 9.70 -1.46 2.41
N SER A 33 10.05 -1.91 1.20
CA SER A 33 10.14 -3.34 0.90
C SER A 33 11.14 -4.05 1.81
N GLU A 34 12.32 -3.46 2.02
CA GLU A 34 13.34 -4.02 2.90
C GLU A 34 12.90 -4.04 4.35
N PHE A 35 12.37 -2.92 4.85
CA PHE A 35 11.89 -2.83 6.23
C PHE A 35 10.84 -3.90 6.54
N PHE A 36 9.81 -4.05 5.71
CA PHE A 36 8.78 -5.07 5.93
C PHE A 36 9.31 -6.50 5.77
N ALA A 37 10.25 -6.73 4.85
CA ALA A 37 10.85 -8.03 4.68
C ALA A 37 11.67 -8.46 5.90
N GLU A 38 12.47 -7.56 6.48
CA GLU A 38 13.26 -7.83 7.70
C GLU A 38 12.37 -8.14 8.91
N GLN A 39 11.18 -7.54 8.96
CA GLN A 39 10.20 -7.73 10.02
C GLN A 39 9.30 -8.96 9.79
N GLY A 40 9.54 -9.72 8.71
CA GLY A 40 8.80 -10.95 8.39
C GLY A 40 7.41 -10.73 7.78
N TRP A 41 7.09 -9.52 7.35
CA TRP A 41 5.82 -9.22 6.65
C TRP A 41 5.82 -9.64 5.18
N GLY A 42 6.99 -9.73 4.56
CA GLY A 42 7.16 -9.96 3.12
C GLY A 42 7.67 -8.70 2.40
N SER A 43 7.92 -8.82 1.10
CA SER A 43 8.34 -7.67 0.27
C SER A 43 7.13 -6.86 -0.21
N LEU A 44 7.33 -5.57 -0.44
CA LEU A 44 6.28 -4.65 -0.88
C LEU A 44 6.80 -3.78 -2.02
N GLU A 45 6.23 -3.98 -3.20
CA GLU A 45 6.57 -3.19 -4.38
C GLU A 45 5.66 -1.96 -4.46
N ALA A 46 6.24 -0.77 -4.58
CA ALA A 46 5.52 0.48 -4.74
C ALA A 46 5.69 1.05 -6.15
N ALA A 47 4.58 1.35 -6.83
CA ALA A 47 4.59 1.95 -8.15
C ALA A 47 3.45 2.96 -8.32
N PRO A 48 3.68 4.11 -8.97
CA PRO A 48 2.61 5.02 -9.35
C PRO A 48 1.58 4.31 -10.25
N LEU A 49 0.29 4.50 -9.97
CA LEU A 49 -0.81 4.00 -10.78
C LEU A 49 -1.69 5.18 -11.20
N GLY A 50 -1.38 5.75 -12.37
CA GLY A 50 -1.94 7.03 -12.78
C GLY A 50 -1.28 8.20 -12.05
N ALA A 51 -1.93 9.36 -12.04
CA ALA A 51 -1.32 10.61 -11.56
C ALA A 51 -1.44 10.84 -10.05
N ALA A 52 -2.40 10.19 -9.37
CA ALA A 52 -2.78 10.54 -8.00
C ALA A 52 -2.86 9.34 -7.04
N VAL A 53 -2.49 8.15 -7.51
CA VAL A 53 -2.58 6.90 -6.73
C VAL A 53 -1.26 6.17 -6.77
N LEU A 54 -0.84 5.66 -5.61
CA LEU A 54 0.28 4.75 -5.45
C LEU A 54 -0.28 3.34 -5.27
N ALA A 55 0.16 2.39 -6.09
CA ALA A 55 -0.12 0.98 -5.90
C ALA A 55 1.01 0.35 -5.09
N LEU A 56 0.63 -0.44 -4.08
CA LEU A 56 1.53 -1.21 -3.22
C LEU A 56 1.13 -2.68 -3.36
N GLU A 57 2.07 -3.56 -3.73
CA GLU A 57 1.76 -4.97 -3.94
C GLU A 57 2.75 -5.93 -3.31
N SER A 58 2.25 -7.11 -2.95
CA SER A 58 3.05 -8.18 -2.34
C SER A 58 2.48 -9.55 -2.64
N ARG A 59 3.35 -10.53 -2.93
CA ARG A 59 2.97 -11.92 -3.24
C ARG A 59 3.02 -12.85 -2.04
N GLU A 60 3.60 -12.37 -0.94
CA GLU A 60 3.88 -13.16 0.26
C GLU A 60 3.55 -12.39 1.55
N TRP A 61 2.66 -11.39 1.44
CA TRP A 61 2.24 -10.55 2.55
C TRP A 61 1.69 -11.36 3.74
N ALA A 62 2.23 -11.12 4.94
CA ALA A 62 1.98 -11.92 6.12
C ALA A 62 0.53 -11.89 6.62
N GLU A 63 -0.18 -10.76 6.46
CA GLU A 63 -1.59 -10.69 6.87
C GLU A 63 -2.50 -11.53 5.98
N ALA A 64 -2.10 -11.76 4.72
CA ALA A 64 -2.87 -12.55 3.80
C ALA A 64 -2.64 -14.05 4.05
N THR A 65 -3.66 -14.72 4.57
CA THR A 65 -3.56 -16.17 4.81
C THR A 65 -3.62 -16.94 3.50
N ASP A 66 -2.76 -17.94 3.32
CA ASP A 66 -2.76 -18.86 2.15
C ASP A 66 -4.03 -19.71 2.00
N GLN A 67 -4.87 -19.74 3.03
CA GLN A 67 -6.14 -20.43 2.98
C GLN A 67 -7.19 -19.48 2.47
N VAL A 68 -7.72 -19.75 1.26
CA VAL A 68 -8.89 -19.05 0.72
C VAL A 68 -10.04 -19.24 1.71
N ARG A 69 -10.34 -18.19 2.47
CA ARG A 69 -11.25 -18.26 3.63
C ARG A 69 -12.39 -17.25 3.54
N SER A 70 -12.40 -16.36 2.57
CA SER A 70 -13.34 -15.24 2.54
C SER A 70 -13.68 -14.79 1.13
N GLU A 71 -14.94 -14.37 0.94
CA GLU A 71 -15.39 -13.63 -0.25
C GLU A 71 -14.88 -12.17 -0.25
N PHE A 72 -14.45 -11.67 0.91
CA PHE A 72 -13.99 -10.30 1.12
C PHE A 72 -12.48 -10.22 1.42
N PRO A 73 -11.80 -9.12 1.01
CA PRO A 73 -10.40 -8.90 1.35
C PRO A 73 -10.21 -8.91 2.88
N SER A 74 -9.08 -9.43 3.35
CA SER A 74 -8.84 -9.63 4.79
C SER A 74 -7.71 -8.78 5.36
N CYS A 75 -6.99 -7.99 4.56
CA CYS A 75 -5.82 -7.26 5.03
C CYS A 75 -6.17 -5.88 5.60
N HIS A 76 -7.13 -5.85 6.54
CA HIS A 76 -7.63 -4.61 7.13
C HIS A 76 -6.60 -3.91 8.02
N LEU A 77 -5.75 -4.68 8.72
CA LEU A 77 -4.68 -4.12 9.55
C LEU A 77 -3.69 -3.38 8.66
N THR A 78 -3.30 -3.97 7.53
CA THR A 78 -2.39 -3.36 6.54
C THR A 78 -2.97 -2.06 5.98
N CYS A 79 -4.26 -2.03 5.64
CA CYS A 79 -4.88 -0.79 5.17
C CYS A 79 -4.75 0.34 6.21
N GLY A 80 -5.03 0.05 7.49
CA GLY A 80 -4.90 1.03 8.57
C GLY A 80 -3.45 1.47 8.82
N LEU A 81 -2.52 0.51 8.85
CA LEU A 81 -1.09 0.77 9.06
C LEU A 81 -0.50 1.63 7.95
N LEU A 82 -0.75 1.28 6.68
CA LEU A 82 -0.25 2.03 5.54
C LEU A 82 -0.88 3.43 5.45
N ALA A 83 -2.15 3.59 5.83
CA ALA A 83 -2.80 4.91 5.87
C ALA A 83 -2.17 5.85 6.91
N ASP A 84 -1.94 5.37 8.14
CA ASP A 84 -1.23 6.15 9.19
C ASP A 84 0.20 6.47 8.75
N PHE A 85 0.91 5.47 8.24
CA PHE A 85 2.31 5.61 7.81
C PHE A 85 2.47 6.64 6.68
N LEU A 86 1.75 6.47 5.56
CA LEU A 86 1.85 7.35 4.40
C LEU A 86 1.28 8.74 4.68
N GLY A 87 0.28 8.84 5.56
CA GLY A 87 -0.25 10.13 6.01
C GLY A 87 0.82 10.95 6.76
N ARG A 88 1.55 10.32 7.68
CA ARG A 88 2.67 10.96 8.39
C ARG A 88 3.81 11.35 7.44
N LEU A 89 4.15 10.46 6.51
CA LEU A 89 5.22 10.71 5.53
C LEU A 89 4.91 11.91 4.63
N SER A 90 3.64 12.08 4.24
CA SER A 90 3.19 13.15 3.35
C SER A 90 2.72 14.42 4.05
N ASP A 91 2.74 14.46 5.39
CA ASP A 91 2.12 15.51 6.21
C ASP A 91 0.66 15.79 5.78
N GLY A 92 -0.10 14.71 5.53
CA GLY A 92 -1.41 14.78 4.90
C GLY A 92 -2.32 13.60 5.24
N MET A 93 -3.58 13.69 4.81
CA MET A 93 -4.51 12.56 4.92
C MET A 93 -4.33 11.63 3.72
N VAL A 94 -3.99 10.38 3.99
CA VAL A 94 -3.93 9.30 3.00
C VAL A 94 -4.96 8.25 3.37
N ALA A 95 -5.77 7.84 2.39
CA ALA A 95 -6.60 6.65 2.49
C ALA A 95 -5.88 5.49 1.78
N VAL A 96 -6.13 4.27 2.25
CA VAL A 96 -5.61 3.04 1.64
C VAL A 96 -6.75 2.05 1.45
N MET A 97 -6.85 1.46 0.27
CA MET A 97 -7.88 0.50 -0.11
C MET A 97 -7.25 -0.77 -0.69
N GLU A 98 -7.60 -1.93 -0.15
CA GLU A 98 -7.24 -3.22 -0.73
C GLU A 98 -8.13 -3.55 -1.94
N VAL A 99 -7.52 -3.87 -3.08
CA VAL A 99 -8.22 -4.15 -4.36
C VAL A 99 -7.97 -5.56 -4.90
N GLU A 100 -6.92 -6.24 -4.44
CA GLU A 100 -6.62 -7.65 -4.71
C GLU A 100 -6.10 -8.27 -3.40
N CYS A 101 -6.44 -9.53 -3.10
CA CYS A 101 -6.01 -10.19 -1.87
C CYS A 101 -5.79 -11.69 -2.05
N ARG A 102 -4.66 -12.23 -1.57
CA ARG A 102 -4.41 -13.68 -1.61
C ARG A 102 -5.47 -14.51 -0.88
N SER A 103 -6.11 -13.97 0.16
CA SER A 103 -7.16 -14.69 0.90
C SER A 103 -8.48 -14.86 0.12
N ARG A 104 -8.66 -14.11 -0.97
CA ARG A 104 -9.75 -14.25 -1.96
C ARG A 104 -9.34 -15.08 -3.19
N GLY A 105 -8.08 -15.55 -3.25
CA GLY A 105 -7.56 -16.38 -4.31
C GLY A 105 -6.80 -15.64 -5.42
N GLU A 106 -6.61 -14.32 -5.29
CA GLU A 106 -5.76 -13.54 -6.19
C GLU A 106 -4.27 -13.87 -5.99
N ALA A 107 -3.45 -13.67 -7.04
CA ALA A 107 -2.03 -14.05 -7.01
C ALA A 107 -1.15 -13.17 -6.10
N ARG A 108 -1.68 -12.05 -5.61
CA ARG A 108 -0.99 -11.06 -4.77
C ARG A 108 -2.01 -10.27 -3.96
N CYS A 109 -1.54 -9.60 -2.91
CA CYS A 109 -2.26 -8.49 -2.33
C CYS A 109 -1.88 -7.20 -3.04
N ARG A 110 -2.86 -6.33 -3.30
CA ARG A 110 -2.63 -5.00 -3.86
C ARG A 110 -3.46 -3.97 -3.12
N PHE A 111 -2.79 -2.92 -2.70
CA PHE A 111 -3.35 -1.77 -1.99
C PHE A 111 -3.17 -0.52 -2.83
N LEU A 112 -4.19 0.33 -2.85
CA LEU A 112 -4.15 1.64 -3.49
C LEU A 112 -4.13 2.70 -2.41
N ALA A 113 -3.13 3.58 -2.45
CA ALA A 113 -2.98 4.71 -1.55
C ALA A 113 -3.17 6.02 -2.30
N GLY A 114 -3.88 6.97 -1.71
CA GLY A 114 -4.11 8.29 -2.29
C GLY A 114 -4.96 9.20 -1.40
N ALA A 115 -5.30 10.38 -1.92
CA ALA A 115 -6.17 11.31 -1.20
C ALA A 115 -7.56 10.68 -0.96
N PRO A 116 -8.20 10.91 0.20
CA PRO A 116 -9.51 10.31 0.53
C PRO A 116 -10.58 10.52 -0.53
N ASP A 117 -10.71 11.75 -1.07
CA ASP A 117 -11.70 12.06 -2.11
C ASP A 117 -11.43 11.28 -3.41
N THR A 118 -10.14 11.07 -3.75
CA THR A 118 -9.75 10.32 -4.95
C THR A 118 -10.11 8.83 -4.80
N LEU A 119 -9.81 8.23 -3.64
CA LEU A 119 -10.17 6.84 -3.39
C LEU A 119 -11.68 6.65 -3.18
N GLY A 120 -12.40 7.66 -2.67
CA GLY A 120 -13.86 7.64 -2.59
C GLY A 120 -14.52 7.52 -3.97
N VAL A 121 -14.09 8.33 -4.94
CA VAL A 121 -14.58 8.23 -6.33
C VAL A 121 -14.24 6.88 -6.94
N LEU A 122 -13.05 6.34 -6.66
CA LEU A 122 -12.63 5.02 -7.14
C LEU A 122 -13.52 3.91 -6.57
N TYR A 123 -13.78 3.95 -5.26
CA TYR A 123 -14.65 3.00 -4.57
C TYR A 123 -16.07 3.01 -5.16
N ASP A 124 -16.66 4.19 -5.37
CA ASP A 124 -18.01 4.32 -5.93
C ASP A 124 -18.13 3.69 -7.33
N ARG A 125 -17.10 3.87 -8.16
CA ARG A 125 -17.04 3.26 -9.50
C ARG A 125 -16.88 1.75 -9.43
N MET A 126 -16.05 1.25 -8.52
CA MET A 126 -15.91 -0.19 -8.29
C MET A 126 -17.20 -0.82 -7.79
N ALA A 127 -17.94 -0.14 -6.91
CA ALA A 127 -19.25 -0.57 -6.42
C ALA A 127 -20.31 -0.63 -7.54
N GLN A 128 -20.11 0.11 -8.63
CA GLN A 128 -20.94 0.06 -9.85
C GLN A 128 -20.50 -1.04 -10.85
N GLY A 129 -19.48 -1.82 -10.52
CA GLY A 129 -19.02 -2.98 -11.29
C GLY A 129 -17.78 -2.73 -12.16
N ALA A 130 -17.19 -1.53 -12.13
CA ALA A 130 -15.93 -1.27 -12.84
C ALA A 130 -14.73 -1.95 -12.16
N GLY A 131 -13.75 -2.38 -12.96
CA GLY A 131 -12.45 -2.77 -12.41
C GLY A 131 -11.67 -1.54 -11.91
N TYR A 132 -10.78 -1.68 -10.92
CA TYR A 132 -10.05 -0.52 -10.36
C TYR A 132 -9.17 0.20 -11.40
N ILE A 133 -8.61 -0.51 -12.39
CA ILE A 133 -7.84 0.10 -13.50
C ILE A 133 -8.75 0.99 -14.37
N GLU A 134 -9.92 0.47 -14.75
CA GLU A 134 -10.93 1.20 -15.51
C GLU A 134 -11.44 2.41 -14.72
N ALA A 135 -11.71 2.21 -13.43
CA ALA A 135 -12.22 3.24 -12.55
C ALA A 135 -11.21 4.36 -12.28
N LEU A 136 -9.90 4.08 -12.35
CA LEU A 136 -8.84 5.10 -12.35
C LEU A 136 -8.72 5.84 -13.69
N GLY A 137 -9.36 5.36 -14.76
CA GLY A 137 -9.22 5.92 -16.11
C GLY A 137 -7.83 5.71 -16.71
N VAL A 138 -7.03 4.79 -16.14
CA VAL A 138 -5.75 4.40 -16.73
C VAL A 138 -6.08 3.55 -17.95
N SER A 139 -5.96 4.15 -19.14
CA SER A 139 -5.95 3.37 -20.37
C SER A 139 -4.76 2.42 -20.27
N SER A 140 -4.97 1.12 -20.40
CA SER A 140 -3.87 0.17 -20.61
C SER A 140 -3.10 0.63 -21.85
N GLY A 141 -2.00 1.34 -21.62
CA GLY A 141 -1.08 1.76 -22.65
C GLY A 141 -0.57 0.53 -23.38
N SER A 142 -0.61 0.61 -24.71
CA SER A 142 -0.33 -0.42 -25.71
C SER A 142 0.96 -1.20 -25.52
#